data_AF-A0AAD9BB58-F1
#
_entry.id   AF-A0AAD9BB58-F1
#
_cell.length_a   1.000
_cell.length_b   1.000
_cell.length_c   1.000
_cell.angle_alpha   90.00
_cell.angle_beta   90.00
_cell.angle_gamma   90.00
#
_symmetry.space_group_name_H-M   'P 1'
#
loop_
_entity.id
_entity.type
_entity.pdbx_description
1 polymer ?
#
loop_
_entity_poly.entity_id
_entity_poly.type
_entity_poly.pdbx_seq_one_letter_code
_entity_poly.pdbx_strand_id
1 'polypeptide(L)'
;MEEKQVKSRWPALFSERQIQAEFQRIVTTDLLSSFLDGLDGLAPRLLEVYKGASRTGKKQALKSILDCLEKDDTNERRRTAALFGLSHYMSGEKQANVIRMCDAHGDTL
;
A
#
# COMPACT_ATOMS: atom_id res chain seq x y z
N MET A 1 -19.55 16.76 10.97
CA MET A 1 -18.94 17.76 10.06
C MET A 1 -19.39 17.41 8.66
N GLU A 2 -20.24 18.22 8.03
CA GLU A 2 -20.70 17.93 6.66
C GLU A 2 -19.51 17.88 5.69
N GLU A 3 -19.51 16.94 4.76
CA GLU A 3 -18.47 16.73 3.73
C GLU A 3 -18.07 18.05 3.03
N LYS A 4 -19.03 18.96 2.85
CA LYS A 4 -18.84 20.28 2.24
C LYS A 4 -17.93 21.21 3.05
N GLN A 5 -17.95 21.14 4.39
CA GLN A 5 -17.09 21.96 5.24
C GLN A 5 -15.64 21.47 5.26
N VAL A 6 -15.42 20.16 5.14
CA VAL A 6 -14.06 19.61 5.04
C VAL A 6 -13.44 20.02 3.70
N LYS A 7 -14.21 19.90 2.61
CA LYS A 7 -13.80 20.32 1.26
C LYS A 7 -13.48 21.81 1.16
N SER A 8 -14.26 22.67 1.81
CA SER A 8 -13.99 24.11 1.80
C SER A 8 -12.75 24.50 2.62
N ARG A 9 -12.47 23.79 3.71
CA ARG A 9 -11.33 24.07 4.58
C ARG A 9 -10.01 23.49 4.07
N TRP A 10 -10.06 22.35 3.38
CA TRP A 10 -8.89 21.63 2.92
C TRP A 10 -8.95 21.29 1.43
N PRO A 11 -9.21 22.25 0.53
CA PRO A 11 -9.42 21.97 -0.90
C PRO A 11 -8.23 21.24 -1.55
N ALA A 12 -7.02 21.39 -0.98
CA ALA A 12 -5.81 20.72 -1.43
C ALA A 12 -5.71 19.22 -1.09
N LEU A 13 -6.63 18.66 -0.31
CA LEU A 13 -6.59 17.24 0.07
C LEU A 13 -7.45 16.35 -0.84
N PHE A 14 -7.99 16.89 -1.94
CA PHE A 14 -8.98 16.19 -2.77
C PHE A 14 -8.51 15.85 -4.19
N SER A 15 -7.29 16.23 -4.55
CA SER A 15 -6.64 15.73 -5.76
C SER A 15 -5.24 15.22 -5.44
N GLU A 16 -4.80 14.19 -6.15
CA GLU A 16 -3.47 13.60 -6.00
C GLU A 16 -2.37 14.66 -6.08
N ARG A 17 -2.43 15.55 -7.08
CA ARG A 17 -1.47 16.64 -7.27
C ARG A 17 -1.39 17.54 -6.04
N GLN A 18 -2.53 17.92 -5.47
CA GLN A 18 -2.55 18.81 -4.33
C GLN A 18 -2.10 18.09 -3.04
N ILE A 19 -2.43 16.81 -2.87
CA ILE A 19 -1.93 15.99 -1.77
C ILE A 19 -0.40 15.92 -1.83
N GLN A 20 0.17 15.64 -3.00
CA GLN A 20 1.61 15.61 -3.21
C GLN A 20 2.25 16.97 -2.90
N ALA A 21 1.66 18.07 -3.38
CA ALA A 21 2.18 19.42 -3.14
C ALA A 21 2.13 19.82 -1.66
N GLU A 22 1.04 19.52 -0.94
CA GLU A 22 0.93 19.82 0.49
C GLU A 22 1.85 18.93 1.34
N PHE A 23 1.98 17.66 0.98
CA PHE A 23 2.94 16.77 1.64
C PHE A 23 4.37 17.29 1.47
N GLN A 24 4.77 17.67 0.25
CA GLN A 24 6.06 18.29 -0.01
C GLN A 24 6.24 19.58 0.80
N ARG A 25 5.20 20.43 0.90
CA ARG A 25 5.28 21.70 1.63
C ARG A 25 5.49 21.50 3.14
N ILE A 26 4.86 20.48 3.73
CA ILE A 26 4.88 20.23 5.18
C ILE A 26 6.08 19.34 5.57
N VAL A 27 6.28 18.24 4.85
CA VAL A 27 7.27 17.19 5.15
C VAL A 27 8.60 17.45 4.44
N THR A 28 8.65 18.37 3.49
CA THR A 28 9.84 18.72 2.69
C THR A 28 10.40 17.57 1.84
N THR A 29 9.58 16.54 1.58
CA THR A 29 9.95 15.33 0.83
C THR A 29 8.91 15.02 -0.23
N ASP A 30 9.34 14.52 -1.39
CA ASP A 30 8.42 14.18 -2.48
C ASP A 30 7.65 12.92 -2.10
N LEU A 31 6.32 13.04 -2.00
CA LEU A 31 5.46 11.97 -1.52
C LEU A 31 5.57 10.71 -2.39
N LEU A 32 5.44 10.88 -3.71
CA LEU A 32 5.34 9.74 -4.61
C LEU A 32 6.69 9.04 -4.76
N SER A 33 7.77 9.79 -4.98
CA SER A 33 9.12 9.23 -5.10
C SER A 33 9.52 8.51 -3.82
N SER A 34 9.38 9.15 -2.65
CA SER A 34 9.79 8.51 -1.39
C SER A 34 8.96 7.26 -1.05
N PHE A 35 7.66 7.27 -1.36
CA PHE A 35 6.81 6.10 -1.21
C PHE A 35 7.25 4.96 -2.13
N LEU A 36 7.49 5.26 -3.41
CA LEU A 36 7.89 4.28 -4.41
C LEU A 36 9.28 3.71 -4.12
N ASP A 37 10.23 4.54 -3.68
CA ASP A 37 11.58 4.12 -3.30
C ASP A 37 11.53 3.16 -2.09
N GLY A 38 10.71 3.49 -1.08
CA GLY A 38 10.49 2.60 0.06
C GLY A 38 9.81 1.28 -0.34
N LEU A 39 8.81 1.35 -1.23
CA LEU A 39 8.12 0.17 -1.74
C LEU A 39 9.07 -0.72 -2.54
N ASP A 40 9.93 -0.15 -3.39
CA ASP A 40 10.93 -0.90 -4.15
C ASP A 40 11.92 -1.63 -3.25
N GLY A 41 12.32 -1.02 -2.14
CA GLY A 41 13.17 -1.67 -1.13
C GLY A 41 12.50 -2.88 -0.45
N LEU A 42 11.17 -2.84 -0.28
CA LEU A 42 10.40 -3.90 0.41
C LEU A 42 9.82 -4.96 -0.53
N ALA A 43 9.53 -4.61 -1.78
CA ALA A 43 8.83 -5.47 -2.73
C ALA A 43 9.52 -6.84 -2.94
N PRO A 44 10.86 -6.95 -3.07
CA PRO A 44 11.51 -8.25 -3.23
C PRO A 44 11.19 -9.22 -2.09
N ARG A 45 11.26 -8.74 -0.84
CA ARG A 45 10.96 -9.56 0.35
C ARG A 45 9.49 -9.95 0.43
N LEU A 46 8.58 -9.03 0.11
CA LEU A 46 7.14 -9.34 0.07
C LEU A 46 6.84 -10.44 -0.95
N LEU A 47 7.41 -10.33 -2.16
CA LEU A 47 7.22 -11.33 -3.22
C LEU A 47 7.79 -12.70 -2.83
N GLU A 48 8.92 -12.76 -2.12
CA GLU A 48 9.45 -14.02 -1.57
C GLU A 48 8.49 -14.66 -0.56
N VAL A 49 7.95 -13.88 0.36
CA VAL A 49 6.95 -14.35 1.34
C VAL A 49 5.71 -14.89 0.62
N TYR A 50 5.24 -14.21 -0.43
CA TYR A 50 4.09 -14.66 -1.22
C TYR A 50 4.37 -15.96 -1.97
N LYS A 51 5.58 -16.12 -2.53
CA LYS A 51 6.03 -17.36 -3.16
C LYS A 51 6.04 -18.51 -2.15
N GLY A 52 6.49 -18.28 -0.92
CA GLY A 52 6.43 -19.27 0.15
C GLY A 52 5.00 -19.66 0.48
N ALA A 53 4.11 -18.67 0.62
CA ALA A 53 2.72 -18.89 1.00
C ALA A 53 1.88 -19.58 -0.10
N SER A 54 2.15 -19.29 -1.37
CA SER A 54 1.42 -19.87 -2.51
C SER A 54 1.67 -21.37 -2.67
N ARG A 55 2.84 -21.87 -2.22
CA ARG A 55 3.20 -23.31 -2.26
C ARG A 55 2.30 -24.19 -1.39
N THR A 56 1.66 -23.62 -0.37
CA THR A 56 0.75 -24.37 0.53
C THR A 56 -0.62 -24.68 -0.11
N GLY A 57 -0.88 -24.19 -1.32
CA GLY A 57 -2.15 -24.42 -2.06
C GLY A 57 -3.35 -23.61 -1.53
N LYS A 58 -3.27 -23.05 -0.33
CA LYS A 58 -4.37 -22.30 0.32
C LYS A 58 -4.54 -20.86 -0.19
N LYS A 59 -3.61 -20.35 -0.99
CA LYS A 59 -3.59 -18.95 -1.46
C LYS A 59 -3.46 -18.87 -2.98
N GLN A 60 -4.42 -19.45 -3.71
CA GLN A 60 -4.42 -19.48 -5.18
C GLN A 60 -4.31 -18.08 -5.81
N ALA A 61 -4.90 -17.05 -5.20
CA ALA A 61 -4.79 -15.67 -5.67
C ALA A 61 -3.34 -15.17 -5.69
N LEU A 62 -2.53 -15.51 -4.67
CA LEU A 62 -1.10 -15.17 -4.66
C LEU A 62 -0.34 -15.87 -5.78
N LYS A 63 -0.67 -17.14 -6.05
CA LYS A 63 -0.09 -17.87 -7.17
C LYS A 63 -0.39 -17.16 -8.50
N SER A 64 -1.65 -16.82 -8.76
CA SER A 64 -2.02 -16.11 -9.99
C SER A 64 -1.31 -14.77 -10.15
N ILE A 65 -1.14 -14.00 -9.06
CA ILE A 65 -0.38 -12.73 -9.08
C ILE A 65 1.08 -12.98 -9.46
N LEU A 66 1.73 -13.98 -8.86
CA LEU A 66 3.12 -14.33 -9.12
C LEU A 66 3.32 -14.86 -10.55
N ASP A 67 2.41 -15.70 -11.04
CA ASP A 67 2.44 -16.25 -12.41
C ASP A 67 2.26 -15.12 -13.45
N CYS A 68 1.48 -14.09 -13.13
CA CYS A 68 1.36 -12.88 -13.97
C CYS A 68 2.64 -12.04 -13.95
N LEU A 69 3.27 -11.89 -12.78
CA LEU A 69 4.52 -11.13 -12.65
C LEU A 69 5.67 -11.80 -13.39
N GLU A 70 5.75 -13.13 -13.40
CA GLU A 70 6.79 -13.87 -14.12
C GLU A 70 6.75 -13.64 -15.64
N LYS A 71 5.58 -13.29 -16.20
CA LYS A 71 5.41 -12.97 -17.62
C LYS A 71 5.85 -11.56 -17.99
N ASP A 72 5.88 -10.65 -17.02
CA ASP A 72 6.12 -9.21 -17.23
C ASP A 72 6.72 -8.59 -15.95
N ASP A 73 8.04 -8.73 -15.79
CA ASP A 73 8.76 -8.38 -14.56
C ASP A 73 9.34 -6.96 -14.59
N THR A 74 8.46 -5.96 -14.71
CA THR A 74 8.82 -4.54 -14.59
C THR A 74 8.71 -4.05 -13.15
N ASN A 75 9.36 -2.93 -12.83
CA ASN A 75 9.26 -2.32 -11.49
C ASN A 75 7.81 -1.98 -11.12
N GLU A 76 7.02 -1.45 -12.07
CA GLU A 76 5.60 -1.16 -11.86
C GLU A 76 4.78 -2.42 -11.54
N ARG A 77 5.08 -3.52 -12.24
CA ARG A 77 4.44 -4.81 -11.99
C ARG A 77 4.84 -5.41 -10.66
N ARG A 78 6.10 -5.29 -10.25
CA ARG A 78 6.57 -5.71 -8.91
C ARG A 78 5.87 -4.92 -7.81
N ARG A 79 5.78 -3.59 -7.93
CA ARG A 79 5.06 -2.73 -6.99
C ARG A 79 3.59 -3.11 -6.89
N THR A 80 2.94 -3.30 -8.04
CA THR A 80 1.54 -3.74 -8.13
C THR A 80 1.36 -5.10 -7.45
N ALA A 81 2.17 -6.10 -7.80
CA ALA A 81 2.11 -7.43 -7.22
C ALA A 81 2.38 -7.43 -5.71
N ALA A 82 3.30 -6.60 -5.23
CA ALA A 82 3.57 -6.41 -3.80
C ALA A 82 2.33 -5.88 -3.06
N LEU A 83 1.71 -4.81 -3.56
CA LEU A 83 0.54 -4.21 -2.92
C LEU A 83 -0.71 -5.11 -2.98
N PHE A 84 -1.04 -5.63 -4.17
CA PHE A 84 -2.19 -6.54 -4.33
C PHE A 84 -2.00 -7.84 -3.58
N GLY A 85 -0.80 -8.42 -3.65
CA GLY A 85 -0.46 -9.65 -2.95
C GLY A 85 -0.62 -9.53 -1.44
N LEU A 86 -0.34 -8.35 -0.85
CA LEU A 86 -0.47 -8.14 0.60
C LEU A 86 -1.88 -8.45 1.10
N SER A 87 -2.90 -7.94 0.40
CA SER A 87 -4.30 -8.17 0.76
C SER A 87 -4.67 -9.67 0.77
N HIS A 88 -4.21 -10.43 -0.22
CA HIS A 88 -4.46 -11.86 -0.34
C HIS A 88 -3.61 -12.68 0.64
N TYR A 89 -2.40 -12.21 0.95
CA TYR A 89 -1.57 -12.80 1.97
C TYR A 89 -2.20 -12.66 3.35
N MET A 90 -2.85 -11.54 3.64
CA MET A 90 -3.47 -11.27 4.95
C MET A 90 -4.93 -11.70 5.07
N SER A 91 -5.60 -12.13 3.99
CA SER A 91 -7.04 -12.46 3.92
C SER A 91 -7.55 -13.60 4.85
N GLY A 92 -6.73 -14.12 5.77
CA GLY A 92 -7.19 -14.90 6.92
C GLY A 92 -7.64 -14.03 8.12
N GLU A 93 -7.28 -12.75 8.11
CA GLU A 93 -7.70 -11.72 9.05
C GLU A 93 -8.68 -10.79 8.34
N LYS A 94 -9.78 -10.39 8.97
CA LYS A 94 -10.74 -9.44 8.37
C LYS A 94 -9.96 -8.24 7.85
N GLN A 95 -10.13 -7.85 6.59
CA GLN A 95 -9.39 -6.76 5.94
C GLN A 95 -9.37 -5.45 6.76
N ALA A 96 -10.43 -5.20 7.53
CA ALA A 96 -10.53 -4.08 8.48
C ALA A 96 -9.53 -4.15 9.65
N ASN A 97 -9.10 -5.34 10.07
CA ASN A 97 -8.13 -5.53 11.15
C ASN A 97 -6.69 -5.17 10.72
N VAL A 98 -6.38 -5.32 9.43
CA VAL A 98 -5.06 -4.98 8.88
C VAL A 98 -4.79 -3.48 8.99
N ILE A 99 -5.79 -2.65 8.70
CA ILE A 99 -5.68 -1.18 8.78
C ILE A 99 -5.79 -0.69 10.24
N ARG A 100 -6.43 -1.46 11.13
CA ARG A 100 -6.63 -1.11 12.54
C ARG A 100 -5.37 -1.16 13.40
N MET A 101 -4.25 -1.71 12.91
CA MET A 101 -3.01 -1.80 13.69
C MET A 101 -2.29 -0.46 13.89
N CYS A 102 -2.74 0.62 13.23
CA CYS A 102 -2.17 1.96 13.41
C CYS A 102 -2.90 2.83 14.45
N ASP A 103 -3.96 2.33 15.09
CA ASP A 103 -4.74 3.07 16.11
C ASP A 103 -4.31 2.79 17.56
N ALA A 104 -3.13 2.21 17.78
CA ALA A 104 -2.49 2.15 19.10
C ALA A 104 -1.09 2.76 18.92
N HIS A 105 -0.78 3.99 19.32
CA HIS A 105 -0.92 4.55 20.66
C HIS A 105 -1.17 6.06 20.55
N GLY A 106 -2.42 6.49 20.63
CA GLY A 106 -2.82 7.90 20.61
C GLY A 106 -3.32 8.46 21.94
N ASP A 107 -3.34 7.65 23.01
CA ASP A 107 -3.75 8.09 24.34
C ASP A 107 -2.72 7.60 25.36
N THR A 108 -1.75 8.46 25.68
CA THR A 108 -1.30 8.84 27.04
C THR A 108 0.02 9.61 26.88
N LEU A 109 -0.06 10.93 26.73
CA LEU A 109 0.88 11.91 27.28
C LEU A 109 0.18 13.28 27.34
#